data_AF-A0A8S2UVZ6-F1
#
_entry.id   AF-A0A8S2UVZ6-F1
#
_cell.length_a   1.000
_cell.length_b   1.000
_cell.length_c   1.000
_cell.angle_alpha   90.00
_cell.angle_beta   90.00
_cell.angle_gamma   90.00
#
_symmetry.space_group_name_H-M   'P 1'
#
loop_
_entity.id
_entity.type
_entity.pdbx_description
1 polymer ?
#
loop_
_entity_poly.entity_id
_entity_poly.type
_entity_poly.pdbx_seq_one_letter_code
_entity_poly.pdbx_strand_id
1 'polypeptide(L)'
;MHIGIYLGFLLAVVYSSSIGGLSSLVGTAPNVYLKGFVETHITDGTVAIFCGILPLILPDSNPFNRNHDWKYEPIVKWTQLEQNVSWGSILLLGAGLTIATTFEKSKLSDSVAQILGFVSGVPRAAASIIIITVSWFFTDVTSNTSTASILLPVLDSV
;
A
#
# COMPACT_ATOMS: atom_id res chain seq x y z
N MET A 1 -56.45 7.84 -15.96
CA MET A 1 -55.84 7.03 -14.88
C MET A 1 -54.40 6.61 -15.21
N HIS A 2 -53.57 7.48 -15.82
CA HIS A 2 -52.16 7.15 -16.12
C HIS A 2 -51.15 8.14 -15.50
N ILE A 3 -51.57 9.40 -15.24
CA ILE A 3 -50.68 10.45 -14.73
C ILE A 3 -50.11 10.15 -13.32
N GLY A 4 -50.88 9.46 -12.46
CA GLY A 4 -50.48 9.17 -11.08
C GLY A 4 -49.36 8.14 -10.95
N ILE A 5 -49.29 7.17 -11.87
CA ILE A 5 -48.23 6.15 -11.90
C ILE A 5 -46.91 6.77 -12.36
N TYR A 6 -46.93 7.62 -13.39
CA TYR A 6 -45.74 8.33 -13.83
C TYR A 6 -45.20 9.29 -12.77
N LEU A 7 -46.09 9.98 -12.04
CA LEU A 7 -45.70 10.85 -10.93
C LEU A 7 -45.08 10.06 -9.77
N GLY A 8 -45.67 8.92 -9.40
CA GLY A 8 -45.12 8.02 -8.37
C GLY A 8 -43.73 7.49 -8.76
N PHE A 9 -43.54 7.12 -10.03
CA PHE A 9 -42.25 6.64 -10.52
C PHE A 9 -41.19 7.76 -10.55
N LEU A 10 -41.55 8.96 -10.99
CA LEU A 10 -40.64 10.12 -10.97
C LEU A 10 -40.23 10.50 -9.54
N LEU A 11 -41.16 10.49 -8.58
CA LEU A 11 -40.85 10.78 -7.17
C LEU A 11 -39.93 9.71 -6.56
N ALA A 12 -40.12 8.44 -6.90
CA ALA A 12 -39.24 7.35 -6.44
C ALA A 12 -37.81 7.50 -6.99
N VAL A 13 -37.64 7.89 -8.26
CA VAL A 13 -36.34 8.15 -8.88
C VAL A 13 -35.65 9.35 -8.25
N VAL A 14 -36.38 10.45 -8.03
CA VAL A 14 -35.84 11.65 -7.36
C VAL A 14 -35.40 11.34 -5.92
N TYR A 15 -36.21 10.57 -5.18
CA TYR A 15 -35.88 10.17 -3.81
C TYR A 15 -34.67 9.23 -3.75
N SER A 16 -34.57 8.28 -4.68
CA SER A 16 -33.41 7.38 -4.80
C SER A 16 -32.12 8.14 -5.15
N SER A 17 -32.21 9.14 -6.03
CA SER A 17 -31.08 10.00 -6.39
C SER A 17 -30.59 10.85 -5.21
N SER A 18 -31.48 11.35 -4.36
CA SER A 18 -31.08 12.08 -3.14
C SER A 18 -30.39 11.18 -2.10
N ILE A 19 -30.87 9.95 -1.89
CA ILE A 19 -30.20 8.99 -0.98
C ILE A 19 -28.86 8.52 -1.56
N GLY A 20 -28.79 8.24 -2.87
CA GLY A 20 -27.54 7.88 -3.55
C GLY A 20 -26.51 9.02 -3.53
N GLY A 21 -26.97 10.27 -3.65
CA GLY A 21 -26.15 11.47 -3.48
C GLY A 21 -25.57 11.59 -2.07
N LEU A 22 -26.40 11.46 -1.04
CA LEU A 22 -25.96 11.55 0.36
C LEU A 22 -25.05 10.39 0.80
N SER A 23 -25.23 9.20 0.22
CA SER A 23 -24.36 8.04 0.44
C SER A 23 -23.03 8.12 -0.32
N SER A 24 -22.93 9.00 -1.32
CA SER A 24 -21.70 9.14 -2.11
C SER A 24 -20.66 9.95 -1.34
N LEU A 25 -19.39 9.60 -1.55
CA LEU A 25 -18.23 10.27 -0.95
C LEU A 25 -18.14 11.77 -1.28
N VAL A 26 -18.86 12.23 -2.32
CA VAL A 26 -18.89 13.61 -2.81
C VAL A 26 -20.11 14.39 -2.27
N GLY A 27 -21.22 13.73 -1.94
CA GLY A 27 -22.51 14.40 -1.74
C GLY A 27 -22.82 14.87 -0.32
N THR A 28 -21.96 14.62 0.67
CA THR A 28 -22.09 15.19 2.02
C THR A 28 -20.80 15.89 2.44
N ALA A 29 -20.91 17.18 2.81
CA ALA A 29 -19.78 17.98 3.27
C ALA A 29 -18.98 17.29 4.41
N PRO A 30 -19.59 16.64 5.41
CA PRO A 30 -18.86 15.89 6.43
C PRO A 30 -17.98 14.75 5.87
N ASN A 31 -18.44 14.01 4.86
CA ASN A 31 -17.71 12.87 4.30
C ASN A 31 -16.50 13.32 3.46
N VAL A 32 -16.63 14.44 2.73
CA VAL A 32 -15.51 15.04 2.00
C VAL A 32 -14.45 15.58 2.97
N TYR A 33 -14.88 16.22 4.06
CA TYR A 33 -13.95 16.67 5.11
C TYR A 33 -13.25 15.51 5.79
N LEU A 34 -13.98 14.43 6.12
CA LEU A 34 -13.39 13.22 6.70
C LEU A 34 -12.42 12.56 5.71
N LYS A 35 -12.78 12.45 4.43
CA LYS A 35 -11.89 11.92 3.37
C LYS A 35 -10.63 12.76 3.26
N GLY A 36 -10.74 14.09 3.20
CA GLY A 36 -9.58 14.98 3.16
C GLY A 36 -8.70 14.85 4.41
N PHE A 37 -9.31 14.69 5.59
CA PHE A 37 -8.58 14.45 6.83
C PHE A 37 -7.85 13.10 6.83
N VAL A 38 -8.52 12.03 6.36
CA VAL A 38 -7.96 10.68 6.20
C VAL A 38 -6.82 10.67 5.18
N GLU A 39 -7.00 11.26 4.00
CA GLU A 39 -5.95 11.33 2.97
C GLU A 39 -4.72 12.12 3.43
N THR A 40 -4.89 13.10 4.32
CA THR A 40 -3.77 13.92 4.81
C THR A 40 -3.04 13.27 5.99
N HIS A 41 -3.70 12.44 6.80
CA HIS A 41 -3.14 11.94 8.07
C HIS A 41 -3.00 10.41 8.16
N ILE A 42 -3.72 9.66 7.33
CA ILE A 42 -3.71 8.20 7.32
C ILE A 42 -3.04 7.75 6.02
N THR A 43 -1.79 7.31 6.14
CA THR A 43 -1.07 6.65 5.04
C THR A 43 -1.33 5.15 5.07
N ASP A 44 -1.09 4.47 3.94
CA ASP A 44 -1.19 3.00 3.85
C ASP A 44 -0.33 2.30 4.92
N GLY A 45 0.81 2.91 5.29
CA GLY A 45 1.67 2.45 6.38
C GLY A 45 0.99 2.50 7.75
N THR A 46 0.22 3.55 8.04
CA THR A 46 -0.55 3.66 9.29
C THR A 46 -1.61 2.56 9.38
N VAL A 47 -2.32 2.28 8.29
CA VAL A 47 -3.33 1.20 8.23
C VAL A 47 -2.66 -0.17 8.39
N ALA A 48 -1.53 -0.41 7.71
CA ALA A 48 -0.79 -1.66 7.80
C ALA A 48 -0.27 -1.93 9.23
N ILE A 49 0.30 -0.93 9.89
CA ILE A 49 0.75 -1.05 11.28
C ILE A 49 -0.43 -1.29 12.22
N PHE A 50 -1.54 -0.56 12.03
CA PHE A 50 -2.74 -0.73 12.84
C PHE A 50 -3.33 -2.13 12.71
N CYS A 51 -3.53 -2.62 11.48
CA CYS A 51 -3.99 -3.98 11.21
C CYS A 51 -3.02 -5.06 11.68
N GLY A 52 -1.72 -4.78 11.72
CA GLY A 52 -0.71 -5.71 12.23
C GLY A 52 -0.67 -5.81 13.76
N ILE A 53 -0.90 -4.70 14.47
CA ILE A 53 -0.88 -4.64 15.94
C ILE A 53 -2.22 -5.11 16.54
N LEU A 54 -3.34 -4.83 15.88
CA LEU A 54 -4.68 -5.10 16.38
C LEU A 54 -4.89 -6.58 16.83
N PRO A 55 -4.43 -7.61 16.10
CA PRO A 55 -4.57 -9.01 16.51
C PRO A 55 -3.74 -9.39 17.75
N LEU A 56 -2.73 -8.59 18.13
CA LEU A 56 -1.96 -8.81 19.35
C LEU A 56 -2.68 -8.28 20.60
N ILE A 57 -3.68 -7.40 20.41
CA ILE A 57 -4.45 -6.75 21.49
C ILE A 57 -5.83 -7.40 21.62
N LEU A 58 -6.43 -7.85 20.51
CA LEU A 58 -7.77 -8.43 20.53
C LEU A 58 -7.76 -9.81 21.23
N PRO A 59 -8.70 -10.06 22.16
CA PRO A 59 -8.85 -11.36 22.78
C PRO A 59 -9.47 -12.36 21.80
N ASP A 60 -8.95 -13.58 21.80
CA ASP A 60 -9.47 -14.71 21.00
C ASP A 60 -10.83 -15.22 21.51
N SER A 61 -11.13 -15.00 22.79
CA SER A 61 -12.38 -15.45 23.42
C SER A 61 -13.27 -14.29 23.88
N ASN A 62 -14.59 -14.50 23.76
CA ASN A 62 -15.62 -13.50 24.08
C ASN A 62 -15.57 -13.07 25.57
N PRO A 63 -15.23 -11.81 25.88
CA PRO A 63 -15.09 -11.33 27.26
C PRO A 63 -16.43 -11.18 28.01
N PHE A 64 -17.56 -11.23 27.29
CA PHE A 64 -18.90 -11.06 27.86
C PHE A 64 -19.62 -12.37 28.16
N ASN A 65 -18.96 -13.52 27.94
CA ASN A 65 -19.57 -14.81 28.24
C ASN A 65 -19.58 -15.08 29.75
N ARG A 66 -20.76 -15.06 30.36
CA ARG A 66 -20.96 -15.26 31.81
C ARG A 66 -20.68 -16.68 32.30
N ASN A 67 -20.63 -17.67 31.41
CA ASN A 67 -20.52 -19.09 31.77
C ASN A 67 -19.11 -19.66 31.61
N HIS A 68 -18.11 -18.80 31.37
CA HIS A 68 -16.73 -19.23 31.12
C HIS A 68 -15.77 -18.41 32.00
N ASP A 69 -14.78 -19.07 32.61
CA ASP A 69 -13.66 -18.42 33.28
C ASP A 69 -12.81 -17.72 32.21
N TRP A 70 -13.18 -16.48 31.88
CA TRP A 70 -12.50 -15.73 30.83
C TRP A 70 -11.04 -15.52 31.18
N LYS A 71 -10.16 -15.94 30.27
CA LYS A 71 -8.72 -15.67 30.31
C LYS A 71 -8.36 -14.88 29.06
N TYR A 72 -7.63 -13.78 29.28
CA TYR A 72 -7.12 -12.99 28.19
C TYR A 72 -6.06 -13.80 27.43
N GLU A 73 -6.36 -14.15 26.19
CA GLU A 73 -5.39 -14.66 25.23
C GLU A 73 -5.54 -13.88 23.92
N PRO A 74 -4.47 -13.25 23.40
CA PRO A 74 -4.55 -12.53 22.15
C PRO A 74 -4.71 -13.48 20.96
N ILE A 75 -5.41 -13.04 19.90
CA ILE A 75 -5.63 -13.80 18.66
C ILE A 75 -4.29 -14.26 18.05
N VAL A 76 -3.29 -13.36 18.05
CA VAL A 76 -1.92 -13.68 17.62
C VAL A 76 -0.97 -13.51 18.80
N LYS A 77 -0.27 -14.58 19.18
CA LYS A 77 0.75 -14.53 20.22
C LYS A 77 2.06 -13.97 19.65
N TRP A 78 2.79 -13.18 20.44
CA TRP A 78 4.09 -12.64 20.03
C TRP A 78 5.05 -13.72 19.54
N THR A 79 5.07 -14.87 20.21
CA THR A 79 5.90 -16.02 19.83
C THR A 79 5.56 -16.59 18.45
N GLN A 80 4.28 -16.57 18.06
CA GLN A 80 3.85 -17.00 16.72
C GLN A 80 4.26 -15.97 15.68
N LEU A 81 4.11 -14.68 15.98
CA LEU A 81 4.54 -13.61 15.08
C LEU A 81 6.05 -13.67 14.84
N GLU A 82 6.84 -13.82 15.89
CA GLU A 82 8.31 -13.89 15.81
C GLU A 82 8.79 -15.05 14.92
N GLN A 83 8.15 -16.21 15.02
CA GLN A 83 8.52 -17.41 14.26
C GLN A 83 8.05 -17.38 12.81
N ASN A 84 6.91 -16.75 12.51
CA ASN A 84 6.34 -16.74 11.16
C ASN A 84 6.76 -15.52 10.34
N VAL A 85 7.24 -14.45 10.97
CA VAL A 85 7.71 -13.25 10.27
C VAL A 85 9.15 -13.41 9.81
N SER A 86 9.35 -13.21 8.51
CA SER A 86 10.69 -13.22 7.89
C SER A 86 11.41 -11.88 8.14
N TRP A 87 11.90 -11.67 9.37
CA TRP A 87 12.60 -10.45 9.78
C TRP A 87 13.74 -10.03 8.84
N GLY A 88 14.45 -11.00 8.27
CA GLY A 88 15.50 -10.74 7.28
C GLY A 88 14.99 -10.00 6.04
N SER A 89 13.77 -10.30 5.56
CA SER A 89 13.18 -9.60 4.41
C SER A 89 12.81 -8.15 4.75
N ILE A 90 12.30 -7.91 5.96
CA ILE A 90 11.98 -6.56 6.46
C ILE A 90 13.25 -5.72 6.59
N LEU A 91 14.30 -6.29 7.19
CA LEU A 91 15.61 -5.63 7.33
C LEU A 91 16.26 -5.36 5.97
N LEU A 92 16.18 -6.31 5.03
CA LEU A 92 16.72 -6.14 3.68
C LEU A 92 16.04 -4.99 2.93
N LEU A 93 14.71 -4.88 3.03
CA LEU A 93 13.95 -3.78 2.43
C LEU A 93 14.35 -2.43 3.03
N GLY A 94 14.45 -2.33 4.36
CA GLY A 94 14.90 -1.11 5.04
C GLY A 94 16.34 -0.72 4.69
N ALA A 95 17.25 -1.69 4.59
CA ALA A 95 18.63 -1.46 4.15
C ALA A 95 18.68 -0.97 2.70
N GLY A 96 17.89 -1.54 1.79
CA GLY A 96 17.80 -1.11 0.39
C GLY A 96 17.35 0.33 0.23
N LEU A 97 16.28 0.74 0.94
CA LEU A 97 15.80 2.12 0.96
C LEU A 97 16.85 3.11 1.52
N THR A 98 17.58 2.68 2.56
CA THR A 98 18.64 3.50 3.17
C THR A 98 19.83 3.66 2.22
N ILE A 99 20.23 2.58 1.53
CA ILE A 99 21.31 2.63 0.55
C ILE A 99 20.92 3.53 -0.62
N ALA A 100 19.69 3.39 -1.15
CA ALA A 100 19.20 4.23 -2.25
C ALA A 100 19.24 5.73 -1.90
N THR A 101 18.70 6.10 -0.75
CA THR A 101 18.70 7.50 -0.29
C THR A 101 20.11 8.02 0.04
N THR A 102 21.02 7.15 0.49
CA THR A 102 22.42 7.49 0.73
C THR A 102 23.18 7.71 -0.59
N PHE A 103 22.91 6.91 -1.61
CA PHE A 103 23.47 7.08 -2.95
C PHE A 103 23.05 8.41 -3.59
N GLU A 104 21.79 8.79 -3.41
CA GLU A 104 21.27 10.09 -3.85
C GLU A 104 21.94 11.26 -3.10
N LYS A 105 21.95 11.21 -1.76
CA LYS A 105 22.55 12.27 -0.92
C LYS A 105 24.06 12.41 -1.12
N SER A 106 24.77 11.31 -1.37
CA SER A 106 26.22 11.32 -1.61
C SER A 106 26.59 11.77 -3.01
N LYS A 107 25.62 11.95 -3.93
CA LYS A 107 25.85 12.22 -5.36
C LYS A 107 26.77 11.20 -6.03
N LEU A 108 26.84 9.99 -5.47
CA LEU A 108 27.63 8.90 -6.04
C LEU A 108 27.05 8.49 -7.40
N SER A 109 25.74 8.60 -7.57
CA SER A 109 25.03 8.44 -8.85
C SER A 109 25.65 9.29 -9.96
N ASP A 110 25.94 10.56 -9.68
CA ASP A 110 26.49 11.51 -10.65
C ASP A 110 27.93 11.12 -11.04
N SER A 111 28.70 10.65 -10.06
CA SER A 111 30.09 10.22 -10.28
C SER A 111 30.16 8.92 -11.10
N VAL A 112 29.25 7.97 -10.84
CA VAL A 112 29.11 6.74 -11.63
C VAL A 112 28.62 7.03 -13.04
N ALA A 113 27.66 7.95 -13.20
CA ALA A 113 27.16 8.38 -14.51
C ALA A 113 28.27 9.03 -15.37
N GLN A 114 29.17 9.79 -14.74
CA GLN A 114 30.30 10.42 -15.44
C GLN A 114 31.33 9.38 -15.92
N ILE A 115 31.62 8.35 -15.12
CA ILE A 115 32.47 7.21 -15.52
C ILE A 115 31.81 6.41 -16.65
N LEU A 116 30.48 6.27 -16.62
CA LEU A 116 29.67 5.66 -17.67
C LEU A 116 29.46 6.56 -18.90
N GLY A 117 30.17 7.70 -19.01
CA GLY A 117 30.07 8.62 -20.15
C GLY A 117 30.32 7.96 -21.52
N PHE A 118 30.96 6.79 -21.58
CA PHE A 118 31.11 5.99 -22.79
C PHE A 118 29.78 5.41 -23.32
N VAL A 119 28.74 5.33 -22.50
CA VAL A 119 27.37 4.90 -22.88
C VAL A 119 26.63 5.98 -23.66
N SER A 120 27.08 7.25 -23.61
CA SER A 120 26.44 8.37 -24.32
C SER A 120 26.40 8.23 -25.85
N GLY A 121 27.24 7.36 -26.42
CA GLY A 121 27.24 7.03 -27.86
C GLY A 121 26.26 5.93 -28.27
N VAL A 122 25.58 5.28 -27.32
CA VAL A 122 24.65 4.17 -27.60
C VAL A 122 23.27 4.72 -28.02
N PRO A 123 22.68 4.24 -29.13
CA PRO A 123 21.32 4.62 -29.52
C PRO A 123 20.31 4.30 -28.41
N ARG A 124 19.40 5.25 -28.11
CA ARG A 124 18.41 5.13 -27.01
C ARG A 124 17.67 3.79 -26.98
N ALA A 125 17.32 3.24 -28.14
CA ALA A 125 16.65 1.94 -28.26
C ALA A 125 17.52 0.75 -27.83
N ALA A 126 18.83 0.79 -28.12
CA ALA A 126 19.76 -0.26 -27.71
C ALA A 126 20.00 -0.23 -26.19
N ALA A 127 20.08 0.96 -25.58
CA ALA A 127 20.21 1.09 -24.13
C ALA A 127 19.00 0.50 -23.39
N SER A 128 17.77 0.77 -23.84
CA SER A 128 16.56 0.19 -23.25
C SER A 128 16.54 -1.34 -23.37
N ILE A 129 16.97 -1.91 -24.50
CA ILE A 129 17.00 -3.37 -24.69
C ILE A 129 18.01 -4.02 -23.74
N ILE A 130 19.19 -3.41 -23.55
CA ILE A 130 20.21 -3.90 -22.62
C ILE A 130 19.67 -3.90 -21.18
N ILE A 131 19.04 -2.80 -20.75
CA ILE A 131 18.48 -2.67 -19.39
C ILE A 131 17.37 -3.71 -19.14
N ILE A 132 16.47 -3.91 -20.11
CA ILE A 132 15.40 -4.91 -20.02
C ILE A 132 15.99 -6.32 -19.93
N THR A 133 16.99 -6.62 -20.76
CA THR A 133 17.63 -7.95 -20.80
C THR A 133 18.37 -8.25 -19.49
N VAL A 134 19.11 -7.28 -18.95
CA VAL A 134 19.81 -7.42 -17.67
C VAL A 134 18.82 -7.56 -16.51
N SER A 135 17.73 -6.78 -16.50
CA SER A 135 16.69 -6.87 -15.46
C SER A 135 15.96 -8.21 -15.52
N TRP A 136 15.67 -8.71 -16.72
CA TRP A 136 15.03 -10.00 -16.90
C TRP A 136 15.93 -11.15 -16.42
N PHE A 137 17.21 -11.14 -16.79
CA PHE A 137 18.18 -12.13 -16.31
C PHE A 137 18.32 -12.14 -14.79
N PHE A 138 18.33 -10.96 -14.16
CA PHE A 138 18.41 -10.87 -12.69
C PHE A 138 17.14 -11.35 -12.00
N THR A 139 15.99 -11.34 -12.66
CA THR A 139 14.71 -11.83 -12.09
C THR A 139 14.68 -13.35 -11.97
N ASP A 140 15.38 -14.09 -12.84
CA ASP A 140 15.53 -15.54 -12.71
C ASP A 140 16.55 -15.93 -11.61
N VAL A 141 17.49 -15.01 -11.30
CA VAL A 141 18.52 -15.21 -10.27
C VAL A 141 18.03 -14.73 -8.88
N THR A 142 16.99 -13.89 -8.84
CA THR A 142 16.57 -13.17 -7.64
C THR A 142 15.09 -13.46 -7.34
N SER A 143 14.80 -14.00 -6.16
CA SER A 143 13.43 -14.22 -5.68
C SER A 143 12.56 -12.97 -5.92
N ASN A 144 11.35 -13.16 -6.45
CA ASN A 144 10.38 -12.11 -6.78
C ASN A 144 10.19 -11.07 -5.66
N THR A 145 10.40 -11.44 -4.39
CA THR A 145 10.34 -10.54 -3.22
C THR A 145 11.51 -9.54 -3.16
N SER A 146 12.71 -9.97 -3.54
CA SER A 146 13.91 -9.11 -3.57
C SER A 146 13.89 -8.18 -4.79
N THR A 147 13.34 -8.65 -5.92
CA THR A 147 13.10 -7.82 -7.11
C THR A 147 12.06 -6.73 -6.82
N ALA A 148 10.97 -7.05 -6.10
CA ALA A 148 9.98 -6.05 -5.66
C ALA A 148 10.57 -5.00 -4.72
N SER A 149 11.46 -5.40 -3.80
CA SER A 149 12.13 -4.48 -2.86
C SER A 149 13.07 -3.49 -3.55
N ILE A 150 13.66 -3.88 -4.68
CA ILE A 150 14.55 -3.02 -5.50
C ILE A 150 13.74 -2.12 -6.45
N LEU A 151 12.61 -2.60 -6.98
CA LEU A 151 11.79 -1.88 -7.96
C LEU A 151 10.82 -0.85 -7.36
N LEU A 152 10.32 -1.07 -6.14
CA LEU A 152 9.36 -0.17 -5.49
C LEU A 152 9.84 1.30 -5.41
N PRO A 153 11.09 1.60 -5.02
CA PRO A 153 11.59 2.98 -4.95
C PRO A 153 11.79 3.61 -6.34
N VAL A 154 12.10 2.80 -7.35
CA VAL A 154 12.32 3.27 -8.72
C VAL A 154 10.99 3.61 -9.40
N LEU A 155 9.93 2.86 -9.12
CA LEU A 155 8.57 3.13 -9.59
C LEU A 155 7.98 4.42 -9.00
N ASP A 156 8.30 4.74 -7.74
CA ASP A 156 7.87 6.00 -7.10
C ASP A 156 8.62 7.24 -7.63
N SER A 157 9.76 7.03 -8.33
CA SER A 157 10.61 8.09 -8.87
C SER A 157 10.31 8.48 -10.33
N VAL A 158 9.36 7.80 -10.99
CA VAL A 158 8.97 8.02 -12.40
C VAL A 158 7.57 8.61 -12.50
#